data_AF-A0A4R4SBR8-F1
#
_entry.id   AF-A0A4R4SBR8-F1
#
_cell.length_a   1.000
_cell.length_b   1.000
_cell.length_c   1.000
_cell.angle_alpha   90.00
_cell.angle_beta   90.00
_cell.angle_gamma   90.00
#
_symmetry.space_group_name_H-M   'P 1'
#
loop_
_entity.id
_entity.type
_entity.pdbx_description
1 polymer ?
#
loop_
_entity_poly.entity_id
_entity_poly.type
_entity_poly.pdbx_seq_one_letter_code
_entity_poly.pdbx_strand_id
1 'polypeptide(L)'
;MSDALIYADQTAGPYGRAMTVEQPLADMLRRHGPDSPHAAAHAERAPVLRAAVHHVQQRLHALRHTPSAAGRRAASTSTAR
;
A
#
# COMPACT_ATOMS: atom_id res chain seq x y z
N MET A 1 2.64 -2.88 -14.50
CA MET A 1 3.41 -2.67 -13.25
C MET A 1 2.62 -3.29 -12.10
N SER A 2 3.26 -3.87 -11.09
CA SER A 2 2.53 -4.53 -9.98
C SER A 2 2.27 -3.58 -8.81
N ASP A 3 1.13 -3.74 -8.13
CA ASP A 3 0.75 -2.93 -6.96
C ASP A 3 1.80 -2.96 -5.85
N ALA A 4 2.53 -4.07 -5.69
CA ALA A 4 3.59 -4.21 -4.70
C ALA A 4 4.77 -3.24 -4.95
N LEU A 5 5.17 -3.05 -6.20
CA LEU A 5 6.24 -2.13 -6.54
C LEU A 5 5.80 -0.66 -6.39
N ILE A 6 4.56 -0.36 -6.78
CA ILE A 6 3.97 0.97 -6.58
C ILE A 6 3.89 1.28 -5.08
N TYR A 7 3.41 0.33 -4.27
CA TYR A 7 3.37 0.48 -2.83
C TYR A 7 4.76 0.75 -2.24
N ALA A 8 5.76 -0.05 -2.61
CA ALA A 8 7.12 0.12 -2.11
C ALA A 8 7.68 1.51 -2.47
N ASP A 9 7.56 1.92 -3.73
CA ASP A 9 8.04 3.22 -4.22
C ASP A 9 7.34 4.40 -3.54
N GLN A 10 6.03 4.32 -3.33
CA GLN A 10 5.23 5.42 -2.81
C GLN A 10 5.15 5.49 -1.29
N THR A 11 5.63 4.46 -0.57
CA THR A 11 5.53 4.39 0.91
C THR A 11 6.88 4.19 1.60
N ALA A 12 7.96 3.96 0.86
CA ALA A 12 9.31 3.95 1.40
C ALA A 12 9.96 5.34 1.30
N GLY A 13 10.13 6.00 2.44
CA GLY A 13 10.87 7.23 2.58
C GLY A 13 12.38 7.04 2.70
N PRO A 14 13.13 8.15 2.83
CA PRO A 14 14.56 8.11 3.11
C PRO A 14 14.89 7.20 4.28
N TYR A 15 15.95 6.40 4.13
CA TYR A 15 16.40 5.42 5.13
C TYR A 15 15.35 4.35 5.48
N GLY A 16 14.40 4.08 4.58
CA GLY A 16 13.36 3.06 4.77
C GLY A 16 12.24 3.48 5.71
N ARG A 17 12.12 4.77 6.04
CA ARG A 17 11.04 5.26 6.90
C ARG A 17 9.70 5.09 6.19
N ALA A 18 8.70 4.51 6.87
CA ALA A 18 7.35 4.44 6.32
C ALA A 18 6.76 5.84 6.09
N MET A 19 6.15 6.04 4.93
CA MET A 19 5.47 7.26 4.53
C MET A 19 4.07 6.95 4.01
N THR A 20 3.19 7.95 4.10
CA THR A 20 1.89 7.90 3.44
C THR A 20 2.04 8.28 1.97
N VAL A 21 1.19 7.74 1.09
CA VAL A 21 1.21 8.05 -0.35
C VAL A 21 0.98 9.53 -0.67
N GLU A 22 0.29 10.28 0.20
CA GLU A 22 0.02 11.70 -0.03
C GLU A 22 1.26 12.59 0.11
N GLN A 23 2.20 12.21 0.97
CA GLN A 23 3.42 12.98 1.20
C GLN A 23 4.31 13.10 -0.06
N PRO A 24 4.73 12.00 -0.72
CA PRO A 24 5.52 12.09 -1.95
C PRO A 24 4.72 12.69 -3.12
N LEU A 25 3.40 12.50 -3.17
CA LEU A 25 2.54 13.14 -4.18
C LEU A 25 2.55 14.68 -4.06
N ALA A 26 2.33 15.19 -2.85
CA ALA A 26 2.37 16.63 -2.58
C ALA A 26 3.77 17.21 -2.81
N ASP A 27 4.81 16.50 -2.37
CA ASP A 27 6.20 16.92 -2.53
C ASP A 27 6.64 16.98 -4.00
N MET A 28 6.20 16.00 -4.81
CA MET A 28 6.40 16.00 -6.25
C MET A 28 5.78 17.26 -6.90
N LEU A 29 4.51 17.56 -6.60
CA LEU A 29 3.85 18.75 -7.15
C LEU A 29 4.57 20.04 -6.74
N ARG A 30 4.98 20.13 -5.46
CA ARG A 30 5.71 21.27 -4.93
C ARG A 30 7.07 21.48 -5.63
N ARG A 31 7.82 20.42 -5.93
CA ARG A 31 9.13 20.51 -6.59
C ARG A 31 9.04 20.95 -8.05
N HIS A 32 8.01 20.50 -8.77
CA HIS A 32 7.93 20.70 -10.21
C HIS A 32 7.02 21.86 -10.63
N GLY A 33 6.11 22.30 -9.76
CA GLY A 33 5.20 23.41 -10.05
C GLY A 33 4.02 23.00 -10.96
N PRO A 34 3.02 23.90 -11.08
CA PRO A 34 1.74 23.60 -11.72
C PRO A 34 1.80 23.36 -13.23
N ASP A 35 2.76 23.97 -13.93
CA ASP A 35 2.89 23.86 -15.40
C ASP A 35 3.78 22.67 -15.83
N SER A 36 4.21 21.84 -14.87
CA SER A 36 5.07 20.70 -15.17
C SER A 36 4.30 19.55 -15.81
N PRO A 37 4.96 18.72 -16.64
CA PRO A 37 4.38 17.47 -17.12
C PRO A 37 3.91 16.56 -15.98
N HIS A 38 4.56 16.64 -14.81
CA HIS A 38 4.16 15.88 -13.64
C HIS A 38 2.84 16.36 -13.03
N ALA A 39 2.60 17.67 -12.99
CA ALA A 39 1.34 18.25 -12.55
C ALA A 39 0.22 17.94 -13.55
N ALA A 40 0.48 18.06 -14.86
CA ALA A 40 -0.48 17.70 -15.90
C ALA A 40 -0.95 16.24 -15.79
N ALA A 41 -0.03 15.31 -15.56
CA ALA A 41 -0.35 13.89 -15.41
C ALA A 41 -0.89 13.51 -14.01
N HIS A 42 -0.91 14.44 -13.04
CA HIS A 42 -1.23 14.11 -11.65
C HIS A 42 -2.69 13.66 -11.49
N ALA A 43 -3.62 14.29 -12.19
CA ALA A 43 -5.05 13.97 -12.11
C ALA A 43 -5.34 12.51 -12.48
N GLU A 44 -4.62 11.96 -13.45
CA GLU A 44 -4.74 10.57 -13.89
C GLU A 44 -3.93 9.62 -13.01
N ARG A 45 -2.71 10.01 -12.64
CA ARG A 45 -1.78 9.14 -11.91
C ARG A 45 -2.14 8.96 -10.43
N ALA A 46 -2.58 10.02 -9.75
CA ALA A 46 -2.79 9.99 -8.30
C ALA A 46 -3.85 8.96 -7.86
N PRO A 47 -5.01 8.81 -8.53
CA PRO A 47 -5.97 7.77 -8.20
C PRO A 47 -5.39 6.35 -8.32
N VAL A 48 -4.59 6.08 -9.36
CA VAL A 48 -3.96 4.76 -9.57
C VAL A 48 -2.97 4.44 -8.46
N LEU A 49 -2.13 5.41 -8.08
CA LEU A 49 -1.14 5.23 -7.01
C LEU A 49 -1.82 5.00 -5.65
N ARG A 50 -2.87 5.76 -5.34
CA ARG A 50 -3.68 5.56 -4.14
C ARG A 50 -4.34 4.18 -4.10
N ALA A 51 -4.93 3.75 -5.22
CA ALA A 51 -5.58 2.44 -5.31
C ALA A 51 -4.60 1.29 -5.07
N ALA A 52 -3.43 1.33 -5.72
CA ALA A 52 -2.40 0.31 -5.53
C ALA A 52 -1.91 0.26 -4.08
N VAL A 53 -1.68 1.43 -3.45
CA VAL A 53 -1.28 1.49 -2.04
C VAL A 53 -2.36 0.90 -1.14
N HIS A 54 -3.62 1.25 -1.38
CA HIS A 54 -4.76 0.74 -0.63
C HIS A 54 -4.90 -0.79 -0.77
N HIS A 55 -4.77 -1.34 -1.97
CA HIS A 55 -4.83 -2.79 -2.19
C HIS A 55 -3.77 -3.55 -1.40
N VAL A 56 -2.53 -3.06 -1.39
CA VAL A 56 -1.44 -3.69 -0.64
C VAL A 56 -1.69 -3.57 0.87
N GLN A 57 -2.14 -2.42 1.36
CA GLN A 57 -2.51 -2.23 2.76
C GLN A 57 -3.63 -3.19 3.19
N GLN A 58 -4.67 -3.35 2.37
CA GLN A 58 -5.74 -4.31 2.63
C GLN A 58 -5.22 -5.74 2.68
N ARG A 59 -4.32 -6.13 1.76
CA ARG A 59 -3.72 -7.46 1.75
C ARG A 59 -2.83 -7.70 2.98
N LEU A 60 -2.00 -6.74 3.36
CA LEU A 60 -1.18 -6.82 4.56
C LEU A 60 -2.05 -6.89 5.82
N HIS A 61 -3.13 -6.11 5.88
CA HIS A 61 -4.12 -6.20 6.93
C HIS A 61 -4.73 -7.60 6.98
N ALA A 62 -5.22 -8.14 5.86
CA ALA A 62 -5.79 -9.48 5.79
C ALA A 62 -4.79 -10.55 6.27
N LEU A 63 -3.52 -10.48 5.85
CA LEU A 63 -2.48 -11.44 6.27
C LEU A 63 -2.19 -11.37 7.78
N ARG A 64 -2.21 -10.18 8.38
CA ARG A 64 -2.02 -9.99 9.83
C ARG A 64 -3.18 -10.53 10.66
N HIS A 65 -4.39 -10.55 10.09
CA HIS A 65 -5.62 -10.99 10.76
C HIS A 65 -6.08 -12.39 10.32
N THR A 66 -5.41 -13.02 9.35
CA THR A 66 -5.69 -14.40 8.98
C THR A 66 -5.18 -15.30 10.10
N PRO A 67 -6.04 -16.07 10.78
CA PRO A 67 -5.56 -17.02 11.78
C PRO A 67 -4.62 -18.01 11.08
N SER A 68 -3.45 -18.22 11.68
CA SER A 68 -2.48 -19.22 11.22
C SER A 68 -3.19 -20.56 10.99
N ALA A 69 -2.82 -21.28 9.94
CA ALA A 69 -3.32 -22.64 9.68
C ALA A 69 -3.12 -23.58 10.89
N ALA A 70 -2.17 -23.25 11.78
CA ALA A 70 -1.97 -23.92 13.07
C ALA A 70 -3.20 -23.84 14.00
N GLY A 71 -3.96 -22.73 13.96
CA GLY A 71 -5.17 -22.57 14.78
C GLY A 71 -6.40 -23.33 14.25
N ARG A 72 -6.45 -23.59 12.94
CA ARG A 72 -7.55 -24.34 12.32
C ARG A 72 -7.49 -25.85 12.61
N ARG A 73 -6.29 -26.40 12.80
CA ARG A 73 -6.09 -27.82 13.17
C ARG A 73 -6.43 -28.12 14.63
N ALA A 74 -6.27 -27.16 15.54
CA ALA A 74 -6.57 -27.35 16.96
C ALA A 74 -8.08 -27.36 17.27
N ALA A 75 -8.90 -26.69 16.44
CA ALA A 75 -10.36 -26.64 16.61
C ALA A 75 -11.08 -27.92 16.14
N SER A 76 -10.46 -28.72 15.26
CA SER A 76 -11.06 -29.96 14.72
C SER A 76 -10.85 -31.18 15.61
N THR A 77 -9.98 -31.12 16.62
CA THR A 77 -9.70 -32.23 17.56
C THR A 77 -10.51 -32.17 18.85
N SER A 78 -11.42 -31.19 19.02
CA SER A 78 -12.17 -30.96 20.26
C SER A 78 -13.67 -31.31 20.17
N THR A 79 -14.07 -32.31 19.36
CA THR A 79 -15.48 -32.78 19.29
C THR A 79 -15.61 -34.29 19.50
N ALA A 80 -14.73 -34.91 20.27
CA ALA A 80 -14.89 -36.29 20.71
C ALA A 80 -14.88 -36.35 22.24
N ARG A 81 -16.05 -36.20 22.87
CA ARG A 81 -16.35 -36.85 24.14
C ARG A 81 -17.85 -37.01 24.33
#